data_AF-A0A2M7K3J7-F1
#
_entry.id   AF-A0A2M7K3J7-F1
#
_cell.length_a   1.000
_cell.length_b   1.000
_cell.length_c   1.000
_cell.angle_alpha   90.00
_cell.angle_beta   90.00
_cell.angle_gamma   90.00
#
_symmetry.space_group_name_H-M   'P 1'
#
loop_
_entity.id
_entity.type
_entity.pdbx_description
1 polymer ?
#
loop_
_entity_poly.entity_id
_entity_poly.type
_entity_poly.pdbx_seq_one_letter_code
_entity_poly.pdbx_strand_id
1 'polypeptide(L)'
;MKKLKLLRLQFENKIEDYEIPAFRAAIAKKVGKDSVLFHHHLDDNTRLYRYPLIQYKRINNNPAIICLEEGAGEINRFLTNKDWNITIGKNIIELKILKLDLNQFNLQVWDKNFNYRINNWIAFNSDNYKN
;
A
#
# COMPACT_ATOMS: atom_id res chain seq x y z
N MET A 1 17.13 -18.84 4.30
CA MET A 1 16.97 -17.38 4.51
C MET A 1 16.06 -16.83 3.42
N LYS A 2 14.91 -16.25 3.78
CA LYS A 2 14.01 -15.65 2.79
C LYS A 2 14.50 -14.26 2.40
N LYS A 3 14.59 -14.00 1.10
CA LYS A 3 14.86 -12.67 0.55
C LYS A 3 13.52 -12.03 0.19
N LEU A 4 13.14 -10.97 0.91
CA LEU A 4 11.90 -10.24 0.68
C LEU A 4 12.16 -9.10 -0.30
N LYS A 5 11.49 -9.12 -1.46
CA LYS A 5 11.50 -7.99 -2.39
C LYS A 5 10.50 -6.93 -1.92
N LEU A 6 10.93 -5.68 -1.83
CA LEU A 6 10.10 -4.54 -1.44
C LEU A 6 10.32 -3.39 -2.41
N LEU A 7 9.24 -2.95 -3.06
CA LEU A 7 9.19 -1.74 -3.86
C LEU A 7 8.42 -0.66 -3.10
N ARG A 8 9.02 0.53 -2.99
CA ARG A 8 8.37 1.72 -2.47
C ARG A 8 8.17 2.70 -3.62
N LEU A 9 6.93 3.10 -3.85
CA LEU A 9 6.56 4.23 -4.70
C LEU A 9 5.97 5.32 -3.80
N GLN A 10 6.57 6.50 -3.77
CA GLN A 10 6.13 7.64 -2.97
C GLN A 10 5.92 8.85 -3.87
N PHE A 11 4.87 9.62 -3.61
CA PHE A 11 4.49 10.77 -4.44
C PHE A 11 4.80 12.09 -3.73
N GLU A 12 4.97 13.19 -4.48
CA GLU A 12 5.27 14.52 -3.91
C GLU A 12 4.06 15.15 -3.22
N ASN A 13 2.86 14.73 -3.61
CA ASN A 13 1.60 15.22 -3.08
C ASN A 13 1.54 15.07 -1.56
N LYS A 14 0.73 15.90 -0.91
CA LYS A 14 0.42 15.75 0.52
C LYS A 14 -0.99 15.23 0.68
N ILE A 15 -1.18 14.31 1.62
CA ILE A 15 -2.49 13.84 2.05
C ILE A 15 -2.54 13.85 3.58
N GLU A 16 -3.74 13.85 4.14
CA GLU A 16 -3.97 13.62 5.56
C GLU A 16 -4.08 12.13 5.89
N ASP A 17 -3.87 11.76 7.15
CA ASP A 17 -3.91 10.36 7.62
C ASP A 17 -5.27 9.70 7.30
N TYR A 18 -6.37 10.43 7.46
CA TYR A 18 -7.73 9.94 7.19
C TYR A 18 -8.04 9.79 5.69
N GLU A 19 -7.18 10.30 4.80
CA GLU A 19 -7.36 10.20 3.35
C GLU A 19 -6.74 8.93 2.75
N ILE A 20 -5.96 8.16 3.52
CA ILE A 20 -5.33 6.90 3.06
C ILE A 20 -6.36 5.93 2.44
N PRO A 21 -7.58 5.71 3.01
CA PRO A 21 -8.58 4.86 2.38
C PRO A 21 -9.07 5.40 1.02
N ALA A 22 -9.25 6.71 0.89
CA ALA A 22 -9.65 7.35 -0.37
C ALA A 22 -8.54 7.25 -1.41
N PHE A 23 -7.28 7.46 -1.01
CA PHE A 23 -6.10 7.24 -1.84
C PHE A 23 -6.05 5.79 -2.35
N ARG A 24 -6.22 4.80 -1.47
CA ARG A 24 -6.31 3.38 -1.85
C ARG A 24 -7.40 3.16 -2.90
N ALA A 25 -8.61 3.67 -2.67
CA ALA A 25 -9.73 3.51 -3.59
C ALA A 25 -9.45 4.16 -4.96
N ALA A 26 -8.80 5.32 -4.98
CA ALA A 26 -8.49 6.02 -6.22
C ALA A 26 -7.42 5.29 -7.06
N ILE A 27 -6.37 4.76 -6.42
CA ILE A 27 -5.36 3.94 -7.12
C ILE A 27 -5.98 2.64 -7.64
N ALA A 28 -6.77 1.96 -6.82
CA ALA A 28 -7.53 0.78 -7.20
C ALA A 28 -8.40 1.06 -8.45
N LYS A 29 -9.14 2.19 -8.46
CA LYS A 29 -9.96 2.61 -9.61
C LYS A 29 -9.12 2.81 -10.87
N LYS A 30 -7.90 3.35 -10.76
CA LYS A 30 -6.99 3.55 -11.91
C LYS A 30 -6.48 2.25 -12.51
N VAL A 31 -6.21 1.25 -11.69
CA VAL A 31 -5.72 -0.06 -12.16
C VAL A 31 -6.85 -0.90 -12.79
N GLY A 32 -8.11 -0.62 -12.46
CA GLY A 32 -9.25 -1.42 -12.90
C GLY A 32 -9.40 -2.72 -12.09
N LYS A 33 -10.55 -3.39 -12.18
CA LYS A 33 -10.92 -4.53 -11.33
C LYS A 33 -10.05 -5.78 -11.51
N ASP A 34 -9.23 -5.83 -12.56
CA ASP A 34 -8.52 -7.04 -12.99
C ASP A 34 -7.35 -7.46 -12.09
N SER A 35 -6.88 -6.59 -11.19
CA SER A 35 -5.78 -6.93 -10.27
C SER A 35 -6.26 -7.11 -8.82
N VAL A 36 -6.47 -8.38 -8.44
CA VAL A 36 -6.83 -8.79 -7.08
C VAL A 36 -5.85 -8.26 -6.03
N LEU A 37 -4.57 -8.07 -6.35
CA LEU A 37 -3.59 -7.56 -5.40
C LEU A 37 -3.80 -6.08 -5.02
N PHE A 38 -4.40 -5.27 -5.91
CA PHE A 38 -4.78 -3.89 -5.57
C PHE A 38 -6.08 -3.83 -4.77
N HIS A 39 -7.03 -4.72 -5.09
CA HIS A 39 -8.40 -4.67 -4.55
C HIS A 39 -8.60 -5.52 -3.30
N HIS A 40 -7.90 -6.64 -3.13
CA HIS A 40 -8.16 -7.68 -2.12
C HIS A 40 -9.60 -8.23 -2.12
N HIS A 41 -10.25 -8.16 -3.28
CA HIS A 41 -11.57 -8.73 -3.55
C HIS A 41 -11.41 -9.78 -4.65
N LEU A 42 -11.94 -10.99 -4.42
CA LEU A 42 -12.01 -12.04 -5.44
C LEU A 42 -13.22 -11.82 -6.36
N ASP A 43 -14.30 -11.30 -5.78
CA ASP A 43 -15.51 -10.80 -6.43
C ASP A 43 -16.12 -9.70 -5.53
N ASP A 44 -17.26 -9.11 -5.93
CA ASP A 44 -17.89 -8.00 -5.18
C ASP A 44 -18.32 -8.40 -3.75
N ASN A 45 -18.43 -9.70 -3.42
CA ASN A 45 -18.87 -10.22 -2.12
C ASN A 45 -17.80 -11.00 -1.33
N THR A 46 -16.74 -11.45 -1.99
CA THR A 46 -15.71 -12.32 -1.40
C THR A 46 -14.43 -11.54 -1.12
N ARG A 47 -14.10 -11.39 0.16
CA ARG A 47 -12.84 -10.78 0.61
C ARG A 47 -11.72 -11.81 0.62
N LEU A 48 -10.54 -11.40 0.17
CA LEU A 48 -9.35 -12.22 0.23
C LEU A 48 -8.66 -12.05 1.60
N TYR A 49 -8.79 -13.05 2.47
CA TYR A 49 -8.15 -13.09 3.79
C TYR A 49 -6.67 -13.48 3.69
N ARG A 50 -5.84 -12.57 3.19
CA ARG A 50 -4.38 -12.74 3.13
C ARG A 50 -3.66 -11.47 3.54
N TYR A 51 -2.38 -11.60 3.87
CA TYR A 51 -1.53 -10.44 4.10
C TYR A 51 -1.41 -9.59 2.81
N PRO A 52 -1.67 -8.28 2.88
CA PRO A 52 -1.68 -7.43 1.69
C PRO A 52 -0.28 -7.22 1.12
N LEU A 53 -0.07 -7.68 -0.11
CA LEU A 53 1.19 -7.49 -0.83
C LEU A 53 1.31 -6.10 -1.45
N ILE A 54 0.19 -5.38 -1.63
CA ILE A 54 0.16 -3.96 -1.99
C ILE A 54 -0.50 -3.22 -0.83
N GLN A 55 0.23 -2.29 -0.25
CA GLN A 55 -0.19 -1.52 0.91
C GLN A 55 -0.12 -0.04 0.62
N TYR A 56 -1.08 0.71 1.17
CA TYR A 56 -1.15 2.16 1.04
C TYR A 56 -0.78 2.76 2.38
N LYS A 57 0.15 3.71 2.36
CA LYS A 57 0.68 4.35 3.56
C LYS A 57 0.84 5.83 3.32
N ARG A 58 1.08 6.55 4.41
CA ARG A 58 1.56 7.92 4.41
C ARG A 58 2.95 7.95 5.03
N ILE A 59 3.91 8.54 4.32
CA ILE A 59 5.31 8.65 4.74
C ILE A 59 5.68 10.13 4.64
N ASN A 60 6.01 10.77 5.76
CA ASN A 60 6.34 12.20 5.80
C ASN A 60 5.29 13.09 5.11
N ASN A 61 4.02 12.84 5.41
CA ASN A 61 2.85 13.51 4.82
C ASN A 61 2.56 13.19 3.35
N ASN A 62 3.38 12.36 2.71
CA ASN A 62 3.19 11.96 1.32
C ASN A 62 2.48 10.61 1.20
N PRO A 63 1.57 10.43 0.22
CA PRO A 63 1.03 9.12 -0.08
C PRO A 63 2.13 8.22 -0.66
N ALA A 64 2.11 6.97 -0.24
CA ALA A 64 3.04 5.95 -0.70
C ALA A 64 2.34 4.61 -0.90
N ILE A 65 2.83 3.86 -1.88
CA ILE A 65 2.46 2.48 -2.15
C ILE A 65 3.67 1.61 -1.83
N ILE A 66 3.47 0.64 -0.93
CA ILE A 66 4.46 -0.37 -0.57
C ILE A 66 4.03 -1.69 -1.20
N CYS A 67 4.88 -2.22 -2.06
CA CYS A 67 4.66 -3.45 -2.79
C CYS A 67 5.67 -4.50 -2.32
N LEU A 68 5.19 -5.71 -2.02
CA LEU A 68 5.98 -6.84 -1.54
C LEU A 68 5.91 -7.97 -2.55
N GLU A 69 7.03 -8.64 -2.78
CA GLU A 69 7.14 -9.84 -3.63
C GLU A 69 6.45 -9.64 -5.00
N GLU A 70 5.41 -10.41 -5.31
CA GLU A 70 4.67 -10.33 -6.58
C GLU A 70 3.97 -8.98 -6.76
N GLY A 71 3.60 -8.30 -5.67
CA GLY A 71 3.03 -6.97 -5.70
C GLY A 71 3.95 -5.92 -6.32
N ALA A 72 5.27 -6.15 -6.31
CA ALA A 72 6.24 -5.27 -6.97
C ALA A 72 6.21 -5.40 -8.49
N GLY A 73 5.76 -6.53 -9.05
CA GLY A 73 5.51 -6.67 -10.49
C GLY A 73 4.18 -6.03 -10.89
N GLU A 74 3.14 -6.19 -10.06
CA GLU A 74 1.80 -5.68 -10.33
C GLU A 74 1.73 -4.14 -10.37
N ILE A 75 2.64 -3.44 -9.68
CA ILE A 75 2.66 -1.96 -9.68
C ILE A 75 2.77 -1.35 -11.09
N ASN A 76 3.33 -2.10 -12.05
CA ASN A 76 3.42 -1.67 -13.44
C ASN A 76 2.05 -1.33 -14.04
N ARG A 77 0.98 -2.05 -13.66
CA ARG A 77 -0.39 -1.74 -14.13
C ARG A 77 -0.81 -0.32 -13.78
N PHE A 78 -0.37 0.18 -12.62
CA PHE A 78 -0.58 1.57 -12.24
C PHE A 78 0.35 2.50 -13.03
N LEU A 79 1.66 2.21 -13.04
CA LEU A 79 2.68 3.09 -13.65
C LEU A 79 2.51 3.30 -15.16
N THR A 80 1.91 2.35 -15.88
CA THR A 80 1.65 2.46 -17.32
C THR A 80 0.38 3.25 -17.66
N ASN A 81 -0.37 3.74 -16.66
CA ASN A 81 -1.51 4.60 -16.93
C ASN A 81 -1.07 5.92 -17.56
N LYS A 82 -1.83 6.39 -18.55
CA LYS A 82 -1.58 7.69 -19.19
C LYS A 82 -2.05 8.87 -18.35
N ASP A 83 -3.03 8.65 -17.47
CA ASP A 83 -3.65 9.69 -16.65
C ASP A 83 -3.42 9.42 -15.16
N TRP A 84 -2.63 10.29 -14.53
CA TRP A 84 -2.22 10.21 -13.13
C TRP A 84 -3.06 11.09 -12.21
N ASN A 85 -4.13 11.70 -12.71
CA ASN A 85 -5.08 12.43 -11.90
C ASN A 85 -5.93 11.47 -11.07
N ILE A 86 -5.91 11.61 -9.75
CA ILE A 86 -6.77 10.85 -8.84
C ILE A 86 -7.72 11.77 -8.09
N THR A 87 -8.86 11.22 -7.68
CA THR A 87 -9.83 11.94 -6.84
C THR A 87 -9.67 11.51 -5.39
N ILE A 88 -9.40 12.46 -4.49
CA ILE A 88 -9.39 12.26 -3.04
C ILE A 88 -10.42 13.22 -2.44
N GLY A 89 -11.49 12.67 -1.87
CA GLY A 89 -12.63 13.47 -1.43
C GLY A 89 -13.24 14.26 -2.59
N LYS A 90 -13.18 15.59 -2.52
CA LYS A 90 -13.65 16.51 -3.58
C LYS A 90 -12.52 17.02 -4.49
N ASN A 91 -11.27 16.73 -4.15
CA ASN A 91 -10.11 17.26 -4.84
C ASN A 91 -9.66 16.30 -5.94
N ILE A 92 -9.26 16.86 -7.07
CA ILE A 92 -8.53 16.13 -8.11
C ILE A 92 -7.07 16.54 -7.99
N ILE A 93 -6.19 15.56 -7.82
CA ILE A 93 -4.74 15.79 -7.72
C ILE A 93 -4.02 14.96 -8.78
N GLU A 94 -3.07 15.59 -9.46
CA GLU A 94 -2.12 14.88 -10.32
C GLU A 94 -1.01 14.30 -9.44
N LEU A 95 -0.81 12.99 -9.52
CA LEU A 95 0.28 12.34 -8.79
C LEU A 95 1.63 12.60 -9.46
N LYS A 96 2.65 12.93 -8.67
CA LYS A 96 4.03 13.09 -9.12
C LYS A 96 4.96 12.20 -8.33
N ILE A 97 5.81 11.41 -8.97
CA ILE A 97 6.75 10.54 -8.24
C ILE A 97 7.76 11.41 -7.50
N LEU A 98 7.79 11.29 -6.17
CA LEU A 98 8.88 11.77 -5.35
C LEU A 98 10.02 10.74 -5.31
N LYS A 99 9.67 9.47 -5.17
CA LYS A 99 10.65 8.39 -5.01
C LYS A 99 10.14 7.04 -5.48
N LEU A 100 11.00 6.28 -6.16
CA LEU A 100 10.79 4.88 -6.51
C LEU A 100 12.04 4.07 -6.11
N ASP A 101 11.92 3.23 -5.10
CA ASP A 101 13.02 2.37 -4.65
C ASP A 101 12.63 0.90 -4.71
N LEU A 102 13.49 0.06 -5.26
CA LEU A 102 13.37 -1.39 -5.20
C LEU A 102 14.52 -1.95 -4.35
N ASN A 103 14.17 -2.57 -3.22
CA ASN A 103 15.12 -3.13 -2.28
C ASN A 103 14.82 -4.61 -2.01
N GLN A 104 15.84 -5.33 -1.53
CA GLN A 104 15.72 -6.70 -1.10
C GLN A 104 16.25 -6.85 0.33
N PHE A 105 15.43 -7.42 1.21
CA PHE A 105 15.73 -7.55 2.64
C PHE A 105 15.85 -9.02 3.05
N ASN A 106 16.69 -9.30 4.06
CA ASN A 106 16.77 -10.62 4.68
C ASN A 106 15.67 -10.75 5.72
N LEU A 107 14.67 -11.59 5.45
CA LEU A 107 13.60 -11.91 6.38
C LEU A 107 13.93 -13.23 7.10
N GLN A 108 14.32 -13.11 8.37
CA GLN A 108 14.65 -14.23 9.24
C GLN A 108 14.61 -13.81 10.72
N VAL A 109 14.61 -14.80 11.61
CA VAL A 109 14.91 -14.59 13.03
C VAL A 109 16.41 -14.35 13.17
N TRP A 110 16.78 -13.41 14.03
CA TRP A 110 18.17 -13.05 14.28
C TRP A 110 18.50 -13.29 15.75
N ASP A 111 19.73 -13.73 16.02
CA ASP A 111 20.31 -13.68 17.36
C ASP A 111 20.80 -12.25 17.68
N LYS A 112 19.88 -11.30 17.53
CA LYS A 112 20.09 -9.86 17.73
C LYS A 112 18.76 -9.16 17.95
N ASN A 113 18.76 -8.18 18.85
CA ASN A 113 17.62 -7.32 19.08
C ASN A 113 17.61 -6.10 18.14
N PHE A 114 16.43 -5.74 17.68
CA PHE A 114 16.17 -4.55 16.87
C PHE A 114 15.05 -3.74 17.51
N ASN A 115 15.21 -2.41 17.50
CA ASN A 115 14.17 -1.50 17.96
C ASN A 115 13.29 -1.09 16.79
N TYR A 116 11.97 -1.22 16.97
CA TYR A 116 10.98 -0.82 15.99
C TYR A 116 10.02 0.20 16.59
N ARG A 117 9.49 1.07 15.73
CA ARG A 117 8.39 1.97 16.07
C ARG A 117 7.23 1.72 15.11
N ILE A 118 6.04 1.51 15.65
CA ILE A 118 4.80 1.43 14.90
C ILE A 118 3.87 2.54 15.39
N ASN A 119 3.15 3.16 14.46
CA ASN A 119 2.16 4.21 14.75
C ASN A 119 0.78 3.70 14.33
N ASN A 120 -0.27 4.17 15.01
CA ASN A 120 -1.67 3.85 14.70
C ASN A 120 -1.92 2.33 14.57
N TRP A 121 -1.33 1.55 15.47
CA TRP A 121 -1.45 0.09 15.47
C TRP A 121 -2.83 -0.34 15.94
N ILE A 122 -3.55 -1.06 15.08
CA ILE A 122 -4.83 -1.69 15.42
C ILE A 122 -4.53 -3.17 15.72
N ALA A 123 -4.24 -3.46 16.98
CA ALA A 123 -3.88 -4.80 17.44
C ALA A 123 -5.10 -5.73 17.62
N PHE A 124 -6.25 -5.13 17.95
CA PHE A 124 -7.44 -5.87 18.36
C PHE A 124 -8.44 -5.98 17.22
N ASN A 125 -8.99 -7.18 17.07
CA ASN A 125 -10.23 -7.40 16.33
C ASN A 125 -11.44 -7.16 17.26
N SER A 126 -12.65 -7.25 16.70
CA SER A 126 -13.89 -6.99 17.45
C SER A 126 -14.08 -7.87 18.69
N ASP A 127 -13.54 -9.09 18.71
CA ASP A 127 -13.66 -10.00 19.85
C ASP A 127 -12.61 -9.70 20.91
N ASN A 128 -11.38 -9.40 20.49
CA ASN A 128 -10.29 -9.08 21.41
C ASN A 128 -10.41 -7.66 22.02
N TYR A 129 -11.21 -6.77 21.43
CA TYR A 129 -11.46 -5.43 21.98
C TYR A 129 -12.46 -5.43 23.14
N LYS A 130 -13.31 -6.46 23.25
CA LYS A 130 -14.37 -6.54 24.26
C LYS A 130 -13.86 -6.96 25.65
N ASN A 131 -12.65 -7.50 25.74
CA ASN A 131 -12.01 -7.96 26.98
C ASN A 131 -11.02 -6.91 27.50
#